data_AF-A0A953WCK4-F1
#
_entry.id   AF-A0A953WCK4-F1
#
_cell.length_a   1.000
_cell.length_b   1.000
_cell.length_c   1.000
_cell.angle_alpha   90.00
_cell.angle_beta   90.00
_cell.angle_gamma   90.00
#
_symmetry.space_group_name_H-M   'P 1'
#
loop_
_entity.id
_entity.type
_entity.pdbx_description
1 polymer ?
#
loop_
_entity_poly.entity_id
_entity_poly.type
_entity_poly.pdbx_seq_one_letter_code
_entity_poly.pdbx_strand_id
1 'polypeptide(L)'
;MKHVSSTALALLLLAACSPKETGTAAAPAESAQAYTVIIAGKPVGHLNVTRTGDDFAIDYDFKNNGRGPGFSEKLTIDEAGAPVSWSIAGNTTFGNEVKENYARNGDHATWSDAAGPGEAAISEPTLYINQFGSPYAAYVQANALLKDEDHTMPALPAGSLKLTEMKNLTVAGPSGDEAVTAYALTGADLAPDYFILDSDNQFFAYITPRFITIAKGYEGEEERLRNLAADFGAARLEDLQKRYAHSYDAPVRITNVRVFQPQSLDMSEPVSVLIDGERIASIDAADAASDGEVVINGGGGSLIPGLYDMHAHIADDDALMNLLAGVTSVRDMGNEIDVLEPLRAKIESGALAGPRISMSGFIEGVSDTNNSTGELASNEGEAVDLVQMYADRGGYHQIKVYSSVKGEWVPAMAAKAHENGMRVAGHIPAFSTPDEMIEAGYDE
;
A
#
# COMPACT_ATOMS: atom_id res chain seq x y z
N MET A 1 -43.52 93.11 -47.80
CA MET A 1 -42.79 92.45 -46.68
C MET A 1 -41.68 91.63 -47.32
N LYS A 2 -40.50 92.24 -47.51
CA LYS A 2 -39.29 92.21 -46.67
C LYS A 2 -38.51 90.87 -46.77
N HIS A 3 -37.32 91.03 -47.37
CA HIS A 3 -36.11 90.21 -47.45
C HIS A 3 -35.81 89.23 -46.30
N VAL A 4 -34.98 88.20 -46.55
CA VAL A 4 -33.53 88.16 -46.20
C VAL A 4 -32.94 86.75 -46.45
N SER A 5 -31.71 86.73 -46.96
CA SER A 5 -30.77 85.60 -47.15
C SER A 5 -30.21 85.08 -45.82
N SER A 6 -29.85 83.79 -45.71
CA SER A 6 -28.69 83.36 -44.91
C SER A 6 -28.26 81.90 -45.15
N THR A 7 -26.95 81.78 -45.32
CA THR A 7 -26.06 80.62 -45.31
C THR A 7 -26.13 79.85 -43.98
N ALA A 8 -26.02 78.52 -44.00
CA ALA A 8 -25.77 77.71 -42.81
C ALA A 8 -24.70 76.63 -43.07
N LEU A 9 -23.70 76.67 -42.20
CA LEU A 9 -22.51 75.84 -42.05
C LEU A 9 -22.89 74.49 -41.40
N ALA A 10 -22.35 73.37 -41.86
CA ALA A 10 -22.48 72.08 -41.15
C ALA A 10 -21.12 71.36 -41.02
N LEU A 11 -20.83 71.01 -39.77
CA LEU A 11 -19.59 70.50 -39.17
C LEU A 11 -19.08 69.17 -39.77
N LEU A 12 -17.75 69.07 -39.91
CA LEU A 12 -17.02 67.80 -39.97
C LEU A 12 -17.00 67.15 -38.58
N LEU A 13 -17.47 65.91 -38.48
CA LEU A 13 -17.23 65.01 -37.34
C LEU A 13 -15.97 64.18 -37.61
N LEU A 14 -14.91 64.44 -36.85
CA LEU A 14 -13.73 63.56 -36.73
C LEU A 14 -14.08 62.42 -35.76
N ALA A 15 -14.24 61.20 -36.29
CA ALA A 15 -14.32 59.99 -35.48
C ALA A 15 -12.90 59.63 -34.98
N ALA A 16 -12.66 59.77 -33.69
CA ALA A 16 -11.48 59.25 -33.04
C ALA A 16 -11.64 57.73 -32.83
N CYS A 17 -10.81 56.93 -33.50
CA CYS A 17 -10.65 55.52 -33.21
C CYS A 17 -9.88 55.37 -31.88
N SER A 18 -10.55 54.92 -30.82
CA SER A 18 -9.87 54.40 -29.62
C SER A 18 -9.38 52.98 -29.91
N PRO A 19 -8.13 52.62 -29.56
CA PRO A 19 -7.64 51.26 -29.70
C PRO A 19 -8.37 50.31 -28.75
N LYS A 20 -8.77 49.14 -29.26
CA LYS A 20 -9.27 48.01 -28.47
C LYS A 20 -8.18 47.58 -27.49
N GLU A 21 -8.45 47.70 -26.20
CA GLU A 21 -7.66 47.03 -25.16
C GLU A 21 -7.76 45.52 -25.39
N THR A 22 -6.65 44.92 -25.81
CA THR A 22 -6.43 43.48 -25.70
C THR A 22 -6.26 43.20 -24.21
N GLY A 23 -7.29 42.66 -23.58
CA GLY A 23 -7.20 42.16 -22.21
C GLY A 23 -6.09 41.12 -22.13
N THR A 24 -5.02 41.45 -21.41
CA THR A 24 -4.04 40.47 -20.93
C THR A 24 -4.78 39.47 -20.05
N ALA A 25 -4.83 38.21 -20.48
CA ALA A 25 -5.27 37.12 -19.62
C ALA A 25 -4.44 37.18 -18.32
N ALA A 26 -5.12 37.26 -17.17
CA ALA A 26 -4.46 37.21 -15.88
C ALA A 26 -3.67 35.89 -15.79
N ALA A 27 -2.45 35.95 -15.26
CA ALA A 27 -1.67 34.74 -14.97
C ALA A 27 -2.50 33.81 -14.06
N PRO A 28 -2.44 32.48 -14.26
CA PRO A 28 -3.16 31.54 -13.40
C PRO A 28 -2.79 31.79 -11.94
N ALA A 29 -3.79 31.81 -11.05
CA ALA A 29 -3.54 31.93 -9.63
C ALA A 29 -2.82 30.67 -9.13
N GLU A 30 -1.77 30.87 -8.33
CA GLU A 30 -1.05 29.79 -7.68
C GLU A 30 -1.80 29.37 -6.40
N SER A 31 -1.99 28.06 -6.21
CA SER A 31 -2.55 27.48 -4.99
C SER A 31 -1.57 26.50 -4.37
N ALA A 32 -1.46 26.49 -3.04
CA ALA A 32 -0.61 25.57 -2.30
C ALA A 32 -1.44 24.72 -1.34
N GLN A 33 -1.16 23.43 -1.29
CA GLN A 33 -1.74 22.44 -0.39
C GLN A 33 -0.60 21.74 0.37
N ALA A 34 -0.80 21.47 1.65
CA ALA A 34 0.17 20.80 2.49
C ALA A 34 -0.51 19.65 3.23
N TYR A 35 0.21 18.54 3.32
CA TYR A 35 -0.26 17.29 3.92
C TYR A 35 0.80 16.74 4.87
N THR A 36 0.34 16.12 5.94
CA THR A 36 1.19 15.46 6.93
C THR A 36 1.21 13.95 6.64
N VAL A 37 2.40 13.36 6.62
CA VAL A 37 2.59 11.92 6.50
C VAL A 37 2.72 11.33 7.91
N ILE A 38 1.86 10.36 8.24
CA ILE A 38 1.78 9.76 9.57
C ILE A 38 1.93 8.24 9.45
N ILE A 39 2.79 7.66 10.26
CA ILE A 39 2.97 6.21 10.41
C ILE A 39 2.78 5.85 11.88
N ALA A 40 1.88 4.91 12.17
CA ALA A 40 1.58 4.48 13.54
C ALA A 40 1.35 5.66 14.52
N GLY A 41 0.53 6.64 14.10
CA GLY A 41 0.19 7.84 14.89
C GLY A 41 1.30 8.88 15.02
N LYS A 42 2.48 8.66 14.44
CA LYS A 42 3.61 9.60 14.47
C LYS A 42 3.74 10.34 13.14
N PRO A 43 3.71 11.69 13.13
CA PRO A 43 4.11 12.47 11.96
C PRO A 43 5.58 12.21 11.63
N VAL A 44 5.85 11.76 10.41
CA VAL A 44 7.17 11.33 9.94
C VAL A 44 7.63 12.03 8.65
N GLY A 45 6.78 12.89 8.09
CA GLY A 45 7.06 13.56 6.82
C GLY A 45 5.93 14.43 6.31
N HIS A 46 6.01 14.77 5.02
CA HIS A 46 5.10 15.68 4.35
C HIS A 46 4.85 15.29 2.90
N LEU A 47 3.75 15.82 2.38
CA LEU A 47 3.49 15.96 0.95
C LEU A 47 3.06 17.41 0.75
N ASN A 48 3.76 18.17 -0.09
CA ASN A 48 3.42 19.54 -0.42
C ASN A 48 3.14 19.66 -1.90
N VAL A 49 2.07 20.34 -2.28
CA VAL A 49 1.67 20.54 -3.67
C VAL A 49 1.50 22.03 -3.94
N THR A 50 2.18 22.50 -4.98
CA THR A 50 1.95 23.80 -5.58
C THR A 50 1.34 23.60 -6.96
N ARG A 51 0.22 24.26 -7.22
CA ARG A 51 -0.47 24.22 -8.52
C ARG A 51 -0.53 25.61 -9.14
N THR A 52 -0.24 25.71 -10.42
CA THR A 52 -0.40 26.92 -11.23
C THR A 52 -1.09 26.55 -12.55
N GLY A 53 -2.40 26.79 -12.64
CA GLY A 53 -3.18 26.30 -13.78
C GLY A 53 -3.21 24.77 -13.82
N ASP A 54 -2.69 24.18 -14.89
CA ASP A 54 -2.63 22.72 -15.08
C ASP A 54 -1.25 22.12 -14.75
N ASP A 55 -0.33 22.95 -14.26
CA ASP A 55 1.00 22.53 -13.81
C ASP A 55 1.03 22.34 -12.29
N PHE A 56 1.71 21.28 -11.86
CA PHE A 56 1.88 20.86 -10.48
C PHE A 56 3.36 20.65 -10.16
N ALA A 57 3.78 21.16 -9.01
CA ALA A 57 5.04 20.81 -8.37
C ALA A 57 4.72 20.12 -7.05
N ILE A 58 5.21 18.89 -6.88
CA ILE A 58 4.94 18.06 -5.70
C ILE A 58 6.27 17.75 -5.01
N ASP A 59 6.31 17.91 -3.70
CA ASP A 59 7.45 17.57 -2.84
C ASP A 59 6.97 16.56 -1.79
N TYR A 60 7.56 15.36 -1.81
CA TYR A 60 7.16 14.25 -0.94
C TYR A 60 8.38 13.67 -0.25
N ASP A 61 8.38 13.70 1.08
CA ASP A 61 9.45 13.12 1.90
C ASP A 61 8.87 12.59 3.21
N PHE A 62 9.33 11.41 3.63
CA PHE A 62 9.19 10.99 5.02
C PHE A 62 10.39 10.16 5.46
N LYS A 63 10.56 9.99 6.78
CA LYS A 63 11.58 9.11 7.37
C LYS A 63 11.00 8.25 8.50
N ASN A 64 11.16 6.93 8.39
CA ASN A 64 10.91 5.94 9.44
C ASN A 64 12.17 5.07 9.63
N ASN A 65 12.60 4.87 10.88
CA ASN A 65 13.86 4.17 11.19
C ASN A 65 15.08 4.74 10.41
N GLY A 66 15.14 6.08 10.30
CA GLY A 66 16.18 6.78 9.54
C GLY A 66 16.17 6.59 8.02
N ARG A 67 15.15 5.94 7.46
CA ARG A 67 15.00 5.63 6.03
C ARG A 67 13.67 6.13 5.49
N GLY A 68 13.59 6.40 4.20
CA GLY A 68 12.32 6.79 3.60
C GLY A 68 12.53 7.54 2.29
N PRO A 69 11.52 7.51 1.41
CA PRO A 69 11.61 8.15 0.12
C PRO A 69 11.74 9.65 0.29
N GLY A 70 12.35 10.27 -0.72
CA GLY A 70 12.36 11.71 -0.90
C GLY A 70 12.34 11.98 -2.39
N PHE A 71 11.22 12.49 -2.90
CA PHE A 71 11.05 12.75 -4.33
C PHE A 71 10.42 14.12 -4.56
N SER A 72 10.81 14.71 -5.69
CA SER A 72 10.12 15.85 -6.28
C SER A 72 9.46 15.41 -7.58
N GLU A 73 8.25 15.90 -7.82
CA GLU A 73 7.49 15.62 -9.04
C GLU A 73 7.12 16.92 -9.74
N LYS A 74 7.08 16.85 -11.08
CA LYS A 74 6.55 17.90 -11.94
C LYS A 74 5.56 17.27 -12.88
N LEU A 75 4.31 17.68 -12.78
CA LEU A 75 3.20 17.13 -13.54
C LEU A 75 2.49 18.25 -14.29
N THR A 76 2.10 17.97 -15.53
CA THR A 76 1.16 18.77 -16.31
C THR A 76 0.02 17.87 -16.73
N ILE A 77 -1.23 18.31 -16.54
CA ILE A 77 -2.43 17.59 -16.97
C ILE A 77 -3.11 18.30 -18.14
N ASP A 78 -4.02 17.62 -18.83
CA ASP A 78 -4.90 18.20 -19.83
C ASP A 78 -6.28 18.60 -19.26
N GLU A 79 -7.16 19.12 -20.12
CA GLU A 79 -8.53 19.49 -19.74
C GLU A 79 -9.35 18.30 -19.20
N ALA A 80 -9.07 17.09 -19.68
CA ALA A 80 -9.67 15.84 -19.20
C ALA A 80 -9.05 15.37 -17.87
N GLY A 81 -8.05 16.08 -17.33
CA GLY A 81 -7.34 15.72 -16.10
C GLY A 81 -6.29 14.62 -16.29
N ALA A 82 -6.06 14.14 -17.50
CA ALA A 82 -5.08 13.09 -17.78
C ALA A 82 -3.65 13.69 -17.85
N PRO A 83 -2.61 12.96 -17.40
CA PRO A 83 -1.23 13.42 -17.50
C PRO A 83 -0.80 13.67 -18.95
N VAL A 84 -0.16 14.82 -19.18
CA VAL A 84 0.54 15.18 -20.42
C VAL A 84 2.04 15.00 -20.24
N SER A 85 2.58 15.37 -19.08
CA SER A 85 3.97 15.09 -18.72
C SER A 85 4.08 14.87 -17.23
N TRP A 86 4.94 13.95 -16.82
CA TRP A 86 5.23 13.69 -15.41
C TRP A 86 6.70 13.35 -15.27
N SER A 87 7.45 14.15 -14.52
CA SER A 87 8.84 13.87 -14.19
C SER A 87 8.96 13.68 -12.68
N ILE A 88 9.62 12.61 -12.25
CA ILE A 88 9.83 12.28 -10.84
C ILE A 88 11.32 12.04 -10.62
N ALA A 89 11.89 12.70 -9.62
CA ALA A 89 13.30 12.62 -9.30
C ALA A 89 13.55 12.62 -7.79
N GLY A 90 14.45 11.75 -7.34
CA GLY A 90 14.88 11.68 -5.93
C GLY A 90 15.42 10.31 -5.56
N ASN A 91 15.05 9.80 -4.39
CA ASN A 91 15.58 8.54 -3.87
C ASN A 91 14.50 7.68 -3.20
N THR A 92 14.50 6.38 -3.48
CA THR A 92 13.67 5.39 -2.80
C THR A 92 13.97 5.33 -1.30
N THR A 93 13.12 4.64 -0.54
CA THR A 93 13.31 4.34 0.89
C THR A 93 14.72 3.86 1.25
N PHE A 94 15.35 3.08 0.36
CA PHE A 94 16.68 2.50 0.57
C PHE A 94 17.80 3.26 -0.16
N GLY A 95 17.52 4.45 -0.67
CA GLY A 95 18.52 5.36 -1.24
C GLY A 95 18.79 5.18 -2.73
N ASN A 96 18.21 4.19 -3.41
CA ASN A 96 18.35 4.06 -4.86
C ASN A 96 17.78 5.30 -5.56
N GLU A 97 18.49 5.79 -6.58
CA GLU A 97 18.05 6.93 -7.38
C GLU A 97 16.73 6.60 -8.10
N VAL A 98 15.80 7.54 -8.06
CA VAL A 98 14.59 7.55 -8.88
C VAL A 98 14.74 8.64 -9.93
N LYS A 99 14.51 8.24 -11.17
CA LYS A 99 14.45 9.13 -12.33
C LYS A 99 13.43 8.57 -13.30
N GLU A 100 12.20 9.02 -13.15
CA GLU A 100 11.07 8.59 -13.94
C GLU A 100 10.55 9.75 -14.78
N ASN A 101 10.21 9.49 -16.04
CA ASN A 101 9.66 10.50 -16.93
C ASN A 101 8.58 9.88 -17.82
N TYR A 102 7.46 10.58 -17.95
CA TYR A 102 6.39 10.31 -18.90
C TYR A 102 6.11 11.58 -19.70
N ALA A 103 5.82 11.41 -20.99
CA ALA A 103 5.39 12.48 -21.88
C ALA A 103 4.42 11.96 -22.92
N ARG A 104 3.37 12.73 -23.20
CA ARG A 104 2.40 12.51 -24.27
C ARG A 104 2.48 13.65 -25.27
N ASN A 105 2.61 13.30 -26.54
CA ASN A 105 2.55 14.23 -27.66
C ASN A 105 1.49 13.75 -28.65
N GLY A 106 0.32 14.39 -28.63
CA GLY A 106 -0.83 13.97 -29.42
C GLY A 106 -1.30 12.56 -29.03
N ASP A 107 -1.29 11.66 -30.00
CA ASP A 107 -1.69 10.25 -29.90
C ASP A 107 -0.51 9.32 -29.57
N HIS A 108 0.65 9.85 -29.16
CA HIS A 108 1.82 9.05 -28.80
C HIS A 108 2.30 9.38 -27.39
N ALA A 109 2.49 8.35 -26.57
CA ALA A 109 3.10 8.47 -25.25
C ALA A 109 4.42 7.72 -25.19
N THR A 110 5.35 8.28 -24.41
CA THR A 110 6.65 7.70 -24.11
C THR A 110 6.93 7.82 -22.63
N TRP A 111 7.57 6.82 -22.03
CA TRP A 111 8.01 6.88 -20.65
C TRP A 111 9.36 6.19 -20.47
N SER A 112 9.97 6.45 -19.31
CA SER A 112 11.16 5.78 -18.82
C SER A 112 11.06 5.70 -17.30
N ASP A 113 11.05 4.49 -16.78
CA ASP A 113 10.95 4.19 -15.34
C ASP A 113 11.99 3.10 -14.94
N ALA A 114 11.86 2.48 -13.77
CA ALA A 114 12.79 1.42 -13.32
C ALA A 114 12.78 0.14 -14.17
N ALA A 115 11.67 -0.17 -14.87
CA ALA A 115 11.60 -1.28 -15.81
C ALA A 115 12.24 -0.95 -17.17
N GLY A 116 12.49 0.33 -17.44
CA GLY A 116 13.15 0.83 -18.64
C GLY A 116 12.26 1.75 -19.47
N PRO A 117 12.67 2.08 -20.71
CA PRO A 117 11.87 2.91 -21.61
C PRO A 117 10.69 2.15 -22.21
N GLY A 118 9.59 2.84 -22.43
CA GLY A 118 8.42 2.33 -23.13
C GLY A 118 7.73 3.41 -23.97
N GLU A 119 6.90 2.96 -24.92
CA GLU A 119 6.06 3.84 -25.72
C GLU A 119 4.76 3.15 -26.12
N ALA A 120 3.73 3.94 -26.37
CA ALA A 120 2.43 3.44 -26.81
C ALA A 120 1.70 4.49 -27.65
N ALA A 121 0.95 4.02 -28.65
CA ALA A 121 -0.06 4.84 -29.30
C ALA A 121 -1.32 4.90 -28.42
N ILE A 122 -1.95 6.08 -28.35
CA ILE A 122 -3.12 6.38 -27.54
C ILE A 122 -4.23 6.87 -28.46
N SER A 123 -5.39 6.21 -28.43
CA SER A 123 -6.57 6.61 -29.20
C SER A 123 -7.64 7.35 -28.40
N GLU A 124 -7.53 7.34 -27.07
CA GLU A 124 -8.50 7.92 -26.13
C GLU A 124 -7.78 8.39 -24.85
N PRO A 125 -8.35 9.28 -24.02
CA PRO A 125 -7.74 9.69 -22.76
C PRO A 125 -7.24 8.49 -21.95
N THR A 126 -5.94 8.46 -21.66
CA THR A 126 -5.25 7.31 -21.04
C THR A 126 -4.41 7.81 -19.87
N LEU A 127 -4.48 7.10 -18.75
CA LEU A 127 -3.74 7.42 -17.53
C LEU A 127 -2.34 6.80 -17.56
N TYR A 128 -1.38 7.47 -16.93
CA TYR A 128 -0.05 6.92 -16.69
C TYR A 128 0.06 6.47 -15.24
N ILE A 129 0.43 5.20 -15.03
CA ILE A 129 0.74 4.65 -13.70
C ILE A 129 2.24 4.75 -13.51
N ASN A 130 2.67 5.62 -12.62
CA ASN A 130 4.08 5.76 -12.29
C ASN A 130 4.56 4.60 -11.40
N GLN A 131 5.87 4.33 -11.43
CA GLN A 131 6.49 3.33 -10.54
C GLN A 131 6.92 3.92 -9.20
N PHE A 132 7.30 5.20 -9.18
CA PHE A 132 7.71 5.89 -7.96
C PHE A 132 7.04 7.26 -7.84
N GLY A 133 5.76 7.29 -7.51
CA GLY A 133 5.00 8.51 -7.22
C GLY A 133 4.60 8.65 -5.76
N SER A 134 4.30 9.88 -5.35
CA SER A 134 3.67 10.16 -4.07
C SER A 134 2.20 9.69 -4.07
N PRO A 135 1.59 9.57 -2.88
CA PRO A 135 0.16 9.29 -2.75
C PRO A 135 -0.77 10.25 -3.52
N TYR A 136 -0.28 11.42 -3.94
CA TYR A 136 -1.04 12.36 -4.76
C TYR A 136 -1.38 11.81 -6.16
N ALA A 137 -0.66 10.77 -6.62
CA ALA A 137 -0.96 10.12 -7.90
C ALA A 137 -2.38 9.55 -7.97
N ALA A 138 -2.91 9.02 -6.86
CA ALA A 138 -4.28 8.54 -6.78
C ALA A 138 -5.30 9.66 -7.07
N TYR A 139 -5.06 10.89 -6.58
CA TYR A 139 -5.90 12.03 -6.90
C TYR A 139 -5.81 12.44 -8.38
N VAL A 140 -4.60 12.47 -8.95
CA VAL A 140 -4.43 12.81 -10.37
C VAL A 140 -5.24 11.86 -11.25
N GLN A 141 -5.16 10.56 -10.97
CA GLN A 141 -5.91 9.52 -11.67
C GLN A 141 -7.42 9.66 -11.43
N ALA A 142 -7.84 9.90 -10.18
CA ALA A 142 -9.24 10.08 -9.83
C ALA A 142 -9.87 11.31 -10.49
N ASN A 143 -9.15 12.42 -10.57
CA ASN A 143 -9.62 13.67 -11.20
C ASN A 143 -9.93 13.49 -12.69
N ALA A 144 -9.22 12.59 -13.39
CA ALA A 144 -9.57 12.21 -14.74
C ALA A 144 -10.77 11.24 -14.77
N LEU A 145 -10.75 10.21 -13.92
CA LEU A 145 -11.81 9.18 -13.88
C LEU A 145 -13.17 9.76 -13.51
N LEU A 146 -13.25 10.76 -12.62
CA LEU A 146 -14.49 11.45 -12.24
C LEU A 146 -15.12 12.25 -13.40
N LYS A 147 -14.36 12.52 -14.47
CA LYS A 147 -14.86 13.17 -15.69
C LYS A 147 -15.28 12.16 -16.75
N ASP A 148 -14.94 10.88 -16.58
CA ASP A 148 -15.41 9.80 -17.44
C ASP A 148 -16.82 9.34 -17.02
N GLU A 149 -17.65 8.88 -17.95
CA GLU A 149 -19.03 8.49 -17.64
C GLU A 149 -19.11 7.20 -16.81
N ASP A 150 -18.17 6.26 -16.99
CA ASP A 150 -18.17 4.97 -16.29
C ASP A 150 -17.06 4.84 -15.22
N HIS A 151 -16.35 5.94 -14.99
CA HIS A 151 -15.22 6.04 -14.08
C HIS A 151 -14.11 5.01 -14.36
N THR A 152 -13.94 4.63 -15.63
CA THR A 152 -12.91 3.69 -16.08
C THR A 152 -12.11 4.32 -17.22
N MET A 153 -10.79 4.16 -17.20
CA MET A 153 -9.92 4.63 -18.28
C MET A 153 -8.82 3.61 -18.56
N PRO A 154 -8.34 3.48 -19.81
CA PRO A 154 -7.13 2.74 -20.09
C PRO A 154 -5.93 3.34 -19.34
N ALA A 155 -4.95 2.49 -19.06
CA ALA A 155 -3.75 2.87 -18.35
C ALA A 155 -2.48 2.37 -19.05
N LEU A 156 -1.41 3.16 -18.92
CA LEU A 156 -0.06 2.81 -19.32
C LEU A 156 0.74 2.35 -18.09
N PRO A 157 1.62 1.35 -18.25
CA PRO A 157 2.04 0.70 -19.50
C PRO A 157 1.02 -0.31 -20.07
N ALA A 158 0.06 -0.77 -19.28
CA ALA A 158 -1.02 -1.66 -19.72
C ALA A 158 -2.19 -1.65 -18.73
N GLY A 159 -3.35 -2.14 -19.19
CA GLY A 159 -4.53 -2.34 -18.36
C GLY A 159 -5.47 -1.14 -18.33
N SER A 160 -6.22 -1.01 -17.24
CA SER A 160 -7.20 0.04 -17.04
C SER A 160 -7.34 0.36 -15.56
N LEU A 161 -7.61 1.62 -15.24
CA LEU A 161 -7.98 2.05 -13.89
C LEU A 161 -9.48 2.21 -13.79
N LYS A 162 -10.02 1.88 -12.61
CA LYS A 162 -11.42 2.10 -12.27
C LYS A 162 -11.55 2.74 -10.89
N LEU A 163 -12.33 3.81 -10.82
CA LEU A 163 -12.66 4.51 -9.59
C LEU A 163 -14.04 4.09 -9.08
N THR A 164 -14.13 3.75 -7.80
CA THR A 164 -15.39 3.38 -7.13
C THR A 164 -15.60 4.27 -5.91
N GLU A 165 -16.76 4.95 -5.84
CA GLU A 165 -17.18 5.65 -4.62
C GLU A 165 -17.48 4.63 -3.52
N MET A 166 -16.91 4.83 -2.33
CA MET A 166 -17.04 3.90 -1.21
C MET A 166 -17.98 4.43 -0.15
N LYS A 167 -17.69 5.63 0.39
CA LYS A 167 -18.41 6.14 1.56
C LYS A 167 -18.32 7.66 1.67
N ASN A 168 -19.47 8.29 1.87
CA ASN A 168 -19.57 9.69 2.28
C ASN A 168 -19.37 9.82 3.80
N LEU A 169 -18.59 10.81 4.20
CA LEU A 169 -18.12 11.02 5.57
C LEU A 169 -18.20 12.50 5.94
N THR A 170 -18.09 12.75 7.24
CA THR A 170 -17.81 14.08 7.79
C THR A 170 -16.54 13.97 8.64
N VAL A 171 -15.67 14.97 8.54
CA VAL A 171 -14.42 15.09 9.30
C VAL A 171 -14.42 16.39 10.09
N ALA A 172 -13.91 16.38 11.32
CA ALA A 172 -13.78 17.60 12.10
C ALA A 172 -12.54 18.37 11.64
N GLY A 173 -12.74 19.57 11.10
CA GLY A 173 -11.68 20.42 10.57
C GLY A 173 -11.42 21.70 11.37
N PRO A 174 -10.32 22.42 11.07
CA PRO A 174 -9.97 23.69 11.70
C PRO A 174 -11.05 24.77 11.56
N SER A 175 -11.86 24.69 10.50
CA SER A 175 -12.94 25.65 10.20
C SER A 175 -14.34 25.09 10.49
N GLY A 176 -14.42 23.95 11.17
CA GLY A 176 -15.65 23.20 11.41
C GLY A 176 -15.69 21.88 10.64
N ASP A 177 -16.85 21.23 10.69
CA ASP A 177 -17.08 19.94 10.03
C ASP A 177 -17.07 20.09 8.50
N GLU A 178 -16.37 19.18 7.82
CA GLU A 178 -16.24 19.14 6.37
C GLU A 178 -16.76 17.82 5.81
N ALA A 179 -17.49 17.89 4.69
CA ALA A 179 -17.97 16.71 3.99
C ALA A 179 -16.88 16.19 3.06
N VAL A 180 -16.59 14.89 3.15
CA VAL A 180 -15.56 14.23 2.35
C VAL A 180 -16.07 12.88 1.83
N THR A 181 -15.49 12.40 0.75
CA THR A 181 -15.90 11.15 0.10
C THR A 181 -14.70 10.23 -0.05
N ALA A 182 -14.81 9.01 0.49
CA ALA A 182 -13.82 7.96 0.31
C ALA A 182 -14.06 7.20 -0.99
N TYR A 183 -12.97 6.86 -1.67
CA TYR A 183 -12.94 6.14 -2.94
C TYR A 183 -11.98 4.97 -2.89
N ALA A 184 -12.21 3.99 -3.76
CA ALA A 184 -11.30 2.92 -4.09
C ALA A 184 -10.85 3.05 -5.54
N LEU A 185 -9.54 3.08 -5.77
CA LEU A 185 -8.95 2.99 -7.10
C LEU A 185 -8.44 1.56 -7.33
N THR A 186 -8.84 0.96 -8.45
CA THR A 186 -8.44 -0.41 -8.81
C THR A 186 -7.75 -0.44 -10.17
N GLY A 187 -6.83 -1.39 -10.36
CA GLY A 187 -6.15 -1.64 -11.63
C GLY A 187 -4.67 -1.28 -11.66
N ALA A 188 -4.19 -0.45 -10.71
CA ALA A 188 -2.77 -0.12 -10.56
C ALA A 188 -1.98 -1.23 -9.86
N ASP A 189 -2.62 -1.91 -8.90
CA ASP A 189 -2.03 -2.96 -8.08
C ASP A 189 -3.03 -4.12 -7.87
N LEU A 190 -2.60 -5.18 -7.19
CA LEU A 190 -3.39 -6.36 -6.82
C LEU A 190 -4.44 -6.06 -5.74
N ALA A 191 -4.27 -4.97 -5.00
CA ALA A 191 -5.24 -4.43 -4.05
C ALA A 191 -5.69 -3.03 -4.47
N PRO A 192 -6.92 -2.60 -4.09
CA PRO A 192 -7.35 -1.23 -4.30
C PRO A 192 -6.57 -0.26 -3.43
N ASP A 193 -6.28 0.93 -3.98
CA ASP A 193 -5.84 2.07 -3.19
C ASP A 193 -7.07 2.80 -2.64
N TYR A 194 -7.04 3.14 -1.35
CA TYR A 194 -8.11 3.90 -0.71
C TYR A 194 -7.65 5.33 -0.42
N PHE A 195 -8.46 6.29 -0.83
CA PHE A 195 -8.18 7.71 -0.63
C PHE A 195 -9.50 8.49 -0.49
N ILE A 196 -9.38 9.75 -0.12
CA ILE A 196 -10.50 10.62 0.22
C ILE A 196 -10.33 11.93 -0.54
N LEU A 197 -11.44 12.41 -1.10
CA LEU A 197 -11.55 13.74 -1.69
C LEU A 197 -12.48 14.60 -0.85
N ASP A 198 -12.22 15.91 -0.82
CA ASP A 198 -13.11 16.89 -0.20
C ASP A 198 -14.33 17.22 -1.09
N SER A 199 -15.18 18.13 -0.64
CA SER A 199 -16.37 18.55 -1.38
C SER A 199 -16.08 19.28 -2.70
N ASP A 200 -14.87 19.80 -2.88
CA ASP A 200 -14.40 20.43 -4.11
C ASP A 200 -13.60 19.44 -4.98
N ASN A 201 -13.72 18.13 -4.68
CA ASN A 201 -12.99 17.04 -5.29
C ASN A 201 -11.46 17.19 -5.21
N GLN A 202 -10.93 17.94 -4.25
CA GLN A 202 -9.48 18.01 -4.03
C GLN A 202 -8.99 16.85 -3.17
N PHE A 203 -7.72 16.47 -3.33
CA PHE A 203 -7.09 15.46 -2.50
C PHE A 203 -7.16 15.85 -1.03
N PHE A 204 -7.78 14.99 -0.22
CA PHE A 204 -7.91 15.19 1.22
C PHE A 204 -7.00 14.24 2.01
N ALA A 205 -7.07 12.95 1.71
CA ALA A 205 -6.20 11.96 2.36
C ALA A 205 -5.97 10.72 1.49
N TYR A 206 -4.81 10.09 1.65
CA TYR A 206 -4.55 8.72 1.22
C TYR A 206 -4.46 7.84 2.46
N ILE A 207 -5.26 6.78 2.52
CA ILE A 207 -5.51 6.03 3.76
C ILE A 207 -5.11 4.55 3.60
N THR A 208 -4.33 4.06 4.55
CA THR A 208 -4.05 2.63 4.71
C THR A 208 -4.15 2.27 6.21
N PRO A 209 -4.17 0.99 6.59
CA PRO A 209 -4.20 0.63 8.01
C PRO A 209 -2.99 1.15 8.83
N ARG A 210 -1.79 1.25 8.22
CA ARG A 210 -0.53 1.57 8.91
C ARG A 210 0.04 2.96 8.61
N PHE A 211 -0.38 3.54 7.49
CA PHE A 211 0.13 4.79 6.93
C PHE A 211 -1.03 5.68 6.46
N ILE A 212 -0.89 6.98 6.66
CA ILE A 212 -1.82 7.98 6.10
C ILE A 212 -1.06 9.23 5.66
N THR A 213 -1.44 9.78 4.52
CA THR A 213 -1.11 11.16 4.12
C THR A 213 -2.38 11.96 4.19
N ILE A 214 -2.45 12.99 5.03
CA ILE A 214 -3.70 13.72 5.33
C ILE A 214 -3.50 15.23 5.25
N ALA A 215 -4.54 15.95 4.82
CA ALA A 215 -4.54 17.41 4.76
C ALA A 215 -4.11 18.02 6.10
N LYS A 216 -3.22 19.00 6.06
CA LYS A 216 -2.67 19.63 7.25
C LYS A 216 -3.77 20.29 8.08
N GLY A 217 -3.77 20.04 9.39
CA GLY A 217 -4.80 20.49 10.32
C GLY A 217 -5.88 19.44 10.61
N TYR A 218 -5.89 18.30 9.90
CA TYR A 218 -6.82 17.19 10.12
C TYR A 218 -6.14 15.97 10.74
N GLU A 219 -4.94 16.11 11.28
CA GLU A 219 -4.17 15.00 11.87
C GLU A 219 -4.92 14.28 13.00
N GLY A 220 -5.87 14.95 13.67
CA GLY A 220 -6.72 14.33 14.70
C GLY A 220 -7.69 13.26 14.18
N GLU A 221 -7.92 13.19 12.87
CA GLU A 221 -8.78 12.19 12.22
C GLU A 221 -7.99 10.93 11.79
N GLU A 222 -6.67 10.95 11.93
CA GLU A 222 -5.78 9.95 11.33
C GLU A 222 -6.15 8.51 11.71
N GLU A 223 -6.38 8.26 13.00
CA GLU A 223 -6.70 6.92 13.51
C GLU A 223 -8.02 6.40 12.93
N ARG A 224 -9.06 7.26 12.95
CA ARG A 224 -10.39 6.91 12.44
C ARG A 224 -10.34 6.59 10.95
N LEU A 225 -9.58 7.35 10.18
CA LEU A 225 -9.47 7.17 8.73
C LEU A 225 -8.59 5.97 8.35
N ARG A 226 -7.53 5.67 9.12
CA ARG A 226 -6.78 4.40 8.96
C ARG A 226 -7.65 3.19 9.26
N ASN A 227 -8.46 3.26 10.31
CA ASN A 227 -9.41 2.19 10.65
C ASN A 227 -10.47 2.02 9.55
N LEU A 228 -10.90 3.11 8.90
CA LEU A 228 -11.81 3.01 7.74
C LEU A 228 -11.17 2.25 6.57
N ALA A 229 -9.89 2.49 6.27
CA ALA A 229 -9.17 1.73 5.24
C ALA A 229 -9.09 0.23 5.60
N ALA A 230 -8.83 -0.08 6.88
CA ALA A 230 -8.84 -1.46 7.38
C ALA A 230 -10.21 -2.12 7.21
N ASP A 231 -11.30 -1.41 7.49
CA ASP A 231 -12.66 -1.91 7.29
C ASP A 231 -12.97 -2.21 5.82
N PHE A 232 -12.54 -1.34 4.89
CA PHE A 232 -12.73 -1.58 3.45
C PHE A 232 -11.93 -2.81 2.97
N GLY A 233 -10.66 -2.91 3.37
CA GLY A 233 -9.81 -4.07 3.07
C GLY A 233 -10.41 -5.37 3.60
N ALA A 234 -10.81 -5.38 4.87
CA ALA A 234 -11.42 -6.55 5.50
C ALA A 234 -12.72 -6.97 4.80
N ALA A 235 -13.62 -6.03 4.51
CA ALA A 235 -14.89 -6.34 3.84
C ALA A 235 -14.67 -6.94 2.45
N ARG A 236 -13.71 -6.41 1.69
CA ARG A 236 -13.31 -6.96 0.38
C ARG A 236 -12.79 -8.38 0.51
N LEU A 237 -11.87 -8.63 1.45
CA LEU A 237 -11.23 -9.94 1.60
C LEU A 237 -12.22 -10.99 2.13
N GLU A 238 -13.15 -10.61 3.01
CA GLU A 238 -14.24 -11.48 3.43
C GLU A 238 -15.17 -11.86 2.28
N ASP A 239 -15.48 -10.91 1.38
CA ASP A 239 -16.27 -11.20 0.17
C ASP A 239 -15.52 -12.17 -0.76
N LEU A 240 -14.22 -11.97 -0.96
CA LEU A 240 -13.37 -12.88 -1.74
C LEU A 240 -13.36 -14.28 -1.13
N GLN A 241 -13.18 -14.39 0.19
CA GLN A 241 -13.25 -15.65 0.92
C GLN A 241 -14.61 -16.33 0.73
N LYS A 242 -15.73 -15.61 0.92
CA LYS A 242 -17.08 -16.15 0.73
C LYS A 242 -17.34 -16.65 -0.69
N ARG A 243 -16.78 -16.00 -1.70
CA ARG A 243 -16.99 -16.34 -3.12
C ARG A 243 -16.12 -17.49 -3.62
N TYR A 244 -14.89 -17.60 -3.12
CA TYR A 244 -13.87 -18.49 -3.69
C TYR A 244 -13.41 -19.61 -2.78
N ALA A 245 -13.69 -19.56 -1.47
CA ALA A 245 -13.32 -20.66 -0.59
C ALA A 245 -14.14 -21.92 -0.91
N HIS A 246 -13.44 -23.04 -0.93
CA HIS A 246 -14.05 -24.36 -1.05
C HIS A 246 -13.86 -25.11 0.27
N SER A 247 -14.97 -25.55 0.85
CA SER A 247 -14.98 -26.48 1.98
C SER A 247 -15.51 -27.81 1.50
N TYR A 248 -14.80 -28.88 1.81
CA TYR A 248 -15.18 -30.24 1.41
C TYR A 248 -15.53 -31.04 2.66
N ASP A 249 -16.77 -31.52 2.74
CA ASP A 249 -17.25 -32.42 3.80
C ASP A 249 -16.87 -33.90 3.56
N ALA A 250 -15.92 -34.12 2.66
CA ALA A 250 -15.46 -35.42 2.21
C ALA A 250 -13.94 -35.37 1.94
N PRO A 251 -13.23 -36.52 2.01
CA PRO A 251 -11.82 -36.57 1.68
C PRO A 251 -11.54 -36.06 0.26
N VAL A 252 -10.46 -35.30 0.10
CA VAL A 252 -10.03 -34.72 -1.18
C VAL A 252 -8.88 -35.55 -1.72
N ARG A 253 -9.03 -36.07 -2.93
CA ARG A 253 -7.99 -36.78 -3.64
C ARG A 253 -7.43 -35.94 -4.79
N ILE A 254 -6.13 -35.69 -4.77
CA ILE A 254 -5.39 -35.11 -5.90
C ILE A 254 -4.78 -36.26 -6.69
N THR A 255 -5.35 -36.56 -7.85
CA THR A 255 -4.97 -37.71 -8.70
C THR A 255 -3.92 -37.34 -9.75
N ASN A 256 -3.16 -38.32 -10.23
CA ASN A 256 -2.20 -38.16 -11.33
C ASN A 256 -1.22 -36.99 -11.11
N VAL A 257 -0.46 -37.04 -10.02
CA VAL A 257 0.59 -36.07 -9.68
C VAL A 257 1.92 -36.75 -9.44
N ARG A 258 3.01 -36.00 -9.49
CA ARG A 258 4.34 -36.41 -9.03
C ARG A 258 4.67 -35.65 -7.76
N VAL A 259 4.97 -36.32 -6.66
CA VAL A 259 5.27 -35.68 -5.38
C VAL A 259 6.76 -35.37 -5.29
N PHE A 260 7.11 -34.14 -4.92
CA PHE A 260 8.49 -33.77 -4.64
C PHE A 260 8.97 -34.42 -3.33
N GLN A 261 10.13 -35.08 -3.38
CA GLN A 261 10.73 -35.77 -2.24
C GLN A 261 11.98 -35.02 -1.78
N PRO A 262 11.91 -34.20 -0.71
CA PRO A 262 13.01 -33.33 -0.32
C PRO A 262 14.26 -34.09 0.17
N GLN A 263 14.12 -35.32 0.68
CA GLN A 263 15.29 -36.11 1.11
C GLN A 263 16.16 -36.57 -0.07
N SER A 264 15.54 -36.93 -1.20
CA SER A 264 16.24 -37.38 -2.42
C SER A 264 16.45 -36.26 -3.43
N LEU A 265 15.74 -35.13 -3.30
CA LEU A 265 15.68 -34.03 -4.26
C LEU A 265 15.13 -34.44 -5.63
N ASP A 266 14.26 -35.46 -5.65
CA ASP A 266 13.66 -36.02 -6.86
C ASP A 266 12.12 -35.97 -6.82
N MET A 267 11.50 -36.27 -7.96
CA MET A 267 10.05 -36.43 -8.08
C MET A 267 9.67 -37.91 -8.02
N SER A 268 8.53 -38.23 -7.41
CA SER A 268 7.97 -39.58 -7.48
C SER A 268 7.54 -39.98 -8.90
N GLU A 269 7.30 -41.28 -9.08
CA GLU A 269 6.40 -41.73 -10.16
C GLU A 269 4.98 -41.17 -9.96
N PRO A 270 4.11 -41.22 -10.98
CA PRO A 270 2.73 -40.77 -10.84
C PRO A 270 2.01 -41.48 -9.69
N VAL A 271 1.36 -40.69 -8.84
CA VAL A 271 0.62 -41.13 -7.65
C VAL A 271 -0.66 -40.31 -7.47
N SER A 272 -1.50 -40.73 -6.53
CA SER A 272 -2.65 -39.97 -6.04
C SER A 272 -2.50 -39.71 -4.54
N VAL A 273 -2.78 -38.50 -4.08
CA VAL A 273 -2.68 -38.13 -2.67
C VAL A 273 -4.07 -37.90 -2.09
N LEU A 274 -4.41 -38.64 -1.03
CA LEU A 274 -5.67 -38.48 -0.30
C LEU A 274 -5.45 -37.60 0.93
N ILE A 275 -6.29 -36.59 1.07
CA ILE A 275 -6.34 -35.67 2.20
C ILE A 275 -7.67 -35.88 2.91
N ASP A 276 -7.63 -36.17 4.21
CA ASP A 276 -8.80 -36.30 5.07
C ASP A 276 -8.72 -35.26 6.20
N GLY A 277 -9.64 -34.30 6.19
CA GLY A 277 -9.57 -33.09 7.01
C GLY A 277 -8.25 -32.34 6.78
N GLU A 278 -7.43 -32.25 7.83
CA GLU A 278 -6.16 -31.49 7.84
C GLU A 278 -4.92 -32.38 7.62
N ARG A 279 -5.10 -33.66 7.27
CA ARG A 279 -3.99 -34.63 7.19
C ARG A 279 -3.94 -35.34 5.86
N ILE A 280 -2.73 -35.57 5.38
CA ILE A 280 -2.48 -36.53 4.31
C ILE A 280 -2.77 -37.93 4.88
N ALA A 281 -3.80 -38.58 4.36
CA ALA A 281 -4.25 -39.90 4.80
C ALA A 281 -3.46 -41.02 4.10
N SER A 282 -3.22 -40.88 2.80
CA SER A 282 -2.47 -41.85 2.00
C SER A 282 -1.84 -41.24 0.74
N ILE A 283 -0.82 -41.93 0.22
CA ILE A 283 -0.29 -41.75 -1.13
C ILE A 283 -0.44 -43.09 -1.83
N ASP A 284 -1.28 -43.11 -2.86
CA ASP A 284 -1.75 -44.32 -3.55
C ASP A 284 -1.31 -44.33 -5.02
N ALA A 285 -1.67 -45.39 -5.75
CA ALA A 285 -1.46 -45.47 -7.20
C ALA A 285 -2.16 -44.31 -7.94
N ALA A 286 -1.59 -43.89 -9.08
CA ALA A 286 -2.03 -42.72 -9.85
C ALA A 286 -3.51 -42.74 -10.28
N ASP A 287 -4.08 -43.93 -10.47
CA ASP A 287 -5.47 -44.16 -10.89
C ASP A 287 -6.41 -44.52 -9.73
N ALA A 288 -5.92 -44.49 -8.48
CA ALA A 288 -6.75 -44.70 -7.31
C ALA A 288 -7.84 -43.62 -7.23
N ALA A 289 -9.09 -44.06 -7.11
CA ALA A 289 -10.24 -43.23 -6.79
C ALA A 289 -11.27 -44.09 -6.05
N SER A 290 -11.86 -43.55 -4.98
CA SER A 290 -12.94 -44.19 -4.24
C SER A 290 -14.23 -43.39 -4.34
N ASP A 291 -15.37 -44.07 -4.24
CA ASP A 291 -16.66 -43.39 -4.09
C ASP A 291 -16.68 -42.54 -2.81
N GLY A 292 -17.29 -41.36 -2.89
CA GLY A 292 -17.43 -40.45 -1.75
C GLY A 292 -16.22 -39.54 -1.50
N GLU A 293 -15.24 -39.50 -2.40
CA GLU A 293 -14.13 -38.55 -2.39
C GLU A 293 -14.38 -37.39 -3.37
N VAL A 294 -13.82 -36.22 -3.08
CA VAL A 294 -13.70 -35.12 -4.03
C VAL A 294 -12.44 -35.33 -4.85
N VAL A 295 -12.57 -35.46 -6.17
CA VAL A 295 -11.43 -35.74 -7.06
C VAL A 295 -10.97 -34.49 -7.79
N ILE A 296 -9.70 -34.14 -7.61
CA ILE A 296 -8.98 -33.11 -8.36
C ILE A 296 -7.95 -33.82 -9.23
N ASN A 297 -7.97 -33.60 -10.55
CA ASN A 297 -6.98 -34.18 -11.46
C ASN A 297 -5.78 -33.24 -11.62
N GLY A 298 -4.61 -33.70 -11.20
CA GLY A 298 -3.35 -32.95 -11.27
C GLY A 298 -2.66 -33.00 -12.64
N GLY A 299 -3.18 -33.73 -13.62
CA GLY A 299 -2.73 -33.66 -15.02
C GLY A 299 -1.29 -34.11 -15.29
N GLY A 300 -0.69 -34.89 -14.38
CA GLY A 300 0.72 -35.29 -14.42
C GLY A 300 1.68 -34.23 -13.88
N GLY A 301 1.16 -33.16 -13.27
CA GLY A 301 1.94 -32.08 -12.70
C GLY A 301 2.69 -32.44 -11.42
N SER A 302 3.46 -31.49 -10.91
CA SER A 302 4.19 -31.61 -9.65
C SER A 302 3.31 -31.22 -8.47
N LEU A 303 3.32 -32.04 -7.41
CA LEU A 303 2.76 -31.72 -6.11
C LEU A 303 3.90 -31.48 -5.13
N ILE A 304 3.97 -30.26 -4.60
CA ILE A 304 4.95 -29.83 -3.60
C ILE A 304 4.24 -29.57 -2.26
N PRO A 305 4.96 -29.64 -1.13
CA PRO A 305 4.45 -29.10 0.13
C PRO A 305 4.07 -27.62 -0.04
N GLY A 306 3.05 -27.17 0.70
CA GLY A 306 2.74 -25.73 0.77
C GLY A 306 3.97 -24.95 1.21
N LEU A 307 4.23 -23.81 0.55
CA LEU A 307 5.43 -23.03 0.81
C LEU A 307 5.34 -22.39 2.21
N TYR A 308 6.51 -22.17 2.81
CA TYR A 308 6.65 -21.54 4.12
C TYR A 308 7.61 -20.35 4.00
N ASP A 309 7.07 -19.14 4.17
CA ASP A 309 7.89 -17.94 4.31
C ASP A 309 8.40 -17.82 5.76
N MET A 310 9.72 -17.79 5.93
CA MET A 310 10.38 -17.76 7.24
C MET A 310 10.65 -16.33 7.74
N HIS A 311 10.35 -15.30 6.94
CA HIS A 311 10.52 -13.91 7.34
C HIS A 311 9.45 -13.02 6.68
N ALA A 312 8.25 -13.06 7.25
CA ALA A 312 7.14 -12.23 6.81
C ALA A 312 6.86 -11.09 7.80
N HIS A 313 6.15 -10.08 7.30
CA HIS A 313 5.43 -9.08 8.07
C HIS A 313 4.04 -8.97 7.44
N ILE A 314 3.04 -9.59 8.03
CA ILE A 314 1.76 -9.84 7.36
C ILE A 314 0.66 -8.89 7.82
N ALA A 315 -0.12 -8.34 6.89
CA ALA A 315 -1.41 -7.69 7.11
C ALA A 315 -2.52 -8.37 6.30
N ASP A 316 -3.75 -7.85 6.37
CA ASP A 316 -4.94 -8.47 5.76
C ASP A 316 -4.76 -8.80 4.26
N ASP A 317 -4.25 -7.85 3.43
CA ASP A 317 -4.04 -8.09 2.00
C ASP A 317 -2.90 -9.10 1.73
N ASP A 318 -1.80 -9.03 2.49
CA ASP A 318 -0.67 -9.96 2.38
C ASP A 318 -1.11 -11.41 2.63
N ALA A 319 -2.11 -11.61 3.50
CA ALA A 319 -2.61 -12.94 3.84
C ALA A 319 -3.16 -13.69 2.63
N LEU A 320 -4.02 -13.05 1.85
CA LEU A 320 -4.54 -13.65 0.62
C LEU A 320 -3.43 -13.78 -0.44
N MET A 321 -2.59 -12.76 -0.60
CA MET A 321 -1.52 -12.78 -1.61
C MET A 321 -0.51 -13.91 -1.39
N ASN A 322 -0.15 -14.18 -0.13
CA ASN A 322 0.68 -15.32 0.23
C ASN A 322 0.06 -16.65 -0.24
N LEU A 323 -1.23 -16.86 0.01
CA LEU A 323 -1.93 -18.07 -0.46
C LEU A 323 -1.96 -18.17 -1.98
N LEU A 324 -2.21 -17.06 -2.69
CA LEU A 324 -2.20 -17.03 -4.16
C LEU A 324 -0.80 -17.36 -4.74
N ALA A 325 0.26 -17.03 -4.01
CA ALA A 325 1.63 -17.42 -4.34
C ALA A 325 2.02 -18.85 -3.90
N GLY A 326 1.11 -19.58 -3.23
CA GLY A 326 1.34 -20.94 -2.72
C GLY A 326 1.99 -21.00 -1.32
N VAL A 327 2.14 -19.86 -0.64
CA VAL A 327 2.61 -19.77 0.75
C VAL A 327 1.47 -20.05 1.70
N THR A 328 1.54 -21.21 2.35
CA THR A 328 0.50 -21.70 3.29
C THR A 328 0.88 -21.49 4.76
N SER A 329 2.11 -21.04 5.02
CA SER A 329 2.61 -20.77 6.35
C SER A 329 3.57 -19.59 6.31
N VAL A 330 3.51 -18.76 7.34
CA VAL A 330 4.43 -17.63 7.51
C VAL A 330 4.94 -17.59 8.93
N ARG A 331 6.20 -17.22 9.09
CA ARG A 331 6.76 -16.81 10.37
C ARG A 331 6.83 -15.30 10.34
N ASP A 332 5.91 -14.68 11.08
CA ASP A 332 5.90 -13.23 11.23
C ASP A 332 7.01 -12.85 12.20
N MET A 333 8.02 -12.14 11.70
CA MET A 333 9.24 -11.80 12.44
C MET A 333 9.11 -10.48 13.23
N GLY A 334 7.89 -9.97 13.40
CA GLY A 334 7.58 -8.82 14.24
C GLY A 334 6.55 -7.90 13.58
N ASN A 335 5.49 -7.58 14.31
CA ASN A 335 4.37 -6.78 13.80
C ASN A 335 3.75 -5.96 14.94
N GLU A 336 2.81 -5.07 14.65
CA GLU A 336 1.99 -4.49 15.72
C GLU A 336 0.97 -5.53 16.19
N ILE A 337 0.82 -5.62 17.51
CA ILE A 337 -0.12 -6.54 18.18
C ILE A 337 -1.55 -6.31 17.66
N ASP A 338 -1.95 -5.04 17.55
CA ASP A 338 -3.29 -4.63 17.12
C ASP A 338 -3.57 -4.91 15.64
N VAL A 339 -2.56 -5.30 14.86
CA VAL A 339 -2.70 -5.77 13.48
C VAL A 339 -2.68 -7.29 13.42
N LEU A 340 -1.68 -7.92 14.05
CA LEU A 340 -1.41 -9.35 13.88
C LEU A 340 -2.41 -10.26 14.62
N GLU A 341 -2.77 -9.92 15.85
CA GLU A 341 -3.68 -10.76 16.65
C GLU A 341 -5.09 -10.80 16.04
N PRO A 342 -5.71 -9.67 15.63
CA PRO A 342 -6.99 -9.70 14.94
C PRO A 342 -6.95 -10.44 13.59
N LEU A 343 -5.90 -10.22 12.79
CA LEU A 343 -5.73 -10.93 11.52
C LEU A 343 -5.67 -12.45 11.72
N ARG A 344 -4.85 -12.91 12.67
CA ARG A 344 -4.74 -14.33 12.99
C ARG A 344 -6.10 -14.91 13.41
N ALA A 345 -6.85 -14.22 14.26
CA ALA A 345 -8.18 -14.67 14.67
C ALA A 345 -9.18 -14.76 13.49
N LYS A 346 -9.12 -13.80 12.54
CA LYS A 346 -9.93 -13.85 11.31
C LYS A 346 -9.56 -15.05 10.41
N ILE A 347 -8.27 -15.38 10.30
CA ILE A 347 -7.80 -16.54 9.55
C ILE A 347 -8.24 -17.84 10.22
N GLU A 348 -8.01 -17.98 11.54
CA GLU A 348 -8.34 -19.20 12.30
C GLU A 348 -9.86 -19.47 12.34
N SER A 349 -10.69 -18.42 12.31
CA SER A 349 -12.15 -18.56 12.22
C SER A 349 -12.65 -18.83 10.79
N GLY A 350 -11.78 -18.75 9.77
CA GLY A 350 -12.14 -18.89 8.36
C GLY A 350 -12.82 -17.67 7.75
N ALA A 351 -12.89 -16.55 8.48
CA ALA A 351 -13.45 -15.29 7.98
C ALA A 351 -12.60 -14.68 6.87
N LEU A 352 -11.27 -14.83 6.95
CA LEU A 352 -10.32 -14.45 5.91
C LEU A 352 -9.48 -15.65 5.45
N ALA A 353 -9.11 -15.65 4.17
CA ALA A 353 -8.09 -16.55 3.66
C ALA A 353 -6.71 -16.06 4.11
N GLY A 354 -5.90 -16.94 4.71
CA GLY A 354 -4.51 -16.62 4.99
C GLY A 354 -3.65 -17.82 5.34
N PRO A 355 -2.32 -17.66 5.34
CA PRO A 355 -1.40 -18.70 5.79
C PRO A 355 -1.53 -18.94 7.30
N ARG A 356 -1.06 -20.10 7.76
CA ARG A 356 -0.84 -20.34 9.20
C ARG A 356 0.28 -19.41 9.70
N ILE A 357 0.05 -18.69 10.79
CA ILE A 357 0.99 -17.69 11.30
C ILE A 357 1.71 -18.21 12.55
N SER A 358 3.04 -18.24 12.50
CA SER A 358 3.89 -18.34 13.69
C SER A 358 4.35 -16.94 14.10
N MET A 359 3.94 -16.47 15.29
CA MET A 359 4.13 -15.08 15.71
C MET A 359 5.40 -14.91 16.53
N SER A 360 6.21 -13.90 16.21
CA SER A 360 7.32 -13.44 17.03
C SER A 360 6.99 -12.08 17.67
N GLY A 361 7.19 -11.95 18.99
CA GLY A 361 6.93 -10.71 19.71
C GLY A 361 8.00 -9.66 19.39
N PHE A 362 7.59 -8.45 19.00
CA PHE A 362 8.50 -7.43 18.48
C PHE A 362 8.87 -6.40 19.54
N ILE A 363 10.17 -6.32 19.89
CA ILE A 363 10.69 -5.37 20.88
C ILE A 363 11.77 -4.50 20.23
N GLU A 364 11.61 -3.19 20.39
CA GLU A 364 12.52 -2.16 19.89
C GLU A 364 13.00 -1.27 21.06
N GLY A 365 14.22 -0.73 20.95
CA GLY A 365 14.74 0.23 21.91
C GLY A 365 14.38 1.67 21.55
N VAL A 366 14.21 2.54 22.54
CA VAL A 366 14.02 3.97 22.28
C VAL A 366 15.34 4.60 21.81
N SER A 367 15.31 5.25 20.63
CA SER A 367 16.45 6.00 20.08
C SER A 367 15.97 7.09 19.12
N ASP A 368 16.83 8.03 18.74
CA ASP A 368 16.47 9.08 17.77
C ASP A 368 16.08 8.52 16.39
N THR A 369 16.46 7.27 16.10
CA THR A 369 16.20 6.61 14.82
C THR A 369 15.47 5.29 14.98
N ASN A 370 14.80 5.02 16.10
CA ASN A 370 14.12 3.75 16.30
C ASN A 370 12.99 3.54 15.29
N ASN A 371 12.64 2.28 15.07
CA ASN A 371 11.47 1.96 14.27
C ASN A 371 10.20 2.49 14.94
N SER A 372 9.31 3.11 14.16
CA SER A 372 8.01 3.55 14.66
C SER A 372 7.05 2.39 14.91
N THR A 373 7.40 1.17 14.49
CA THR A 373 6.65 -0.06 14.74
C THR A 373 7.31 -0.87 15.86
N GLY A 374 6.50 -1.55 16.69
CA GLY A 374 6.95 -2.42 17.80
C GLY A 374 6.81 -1.83 19.20
N GLU A 375 6.94 -2.71 20.20
CA GLU A 375 6.86 -2.33 21.61
C GLU A 375 8.19 -1.73 22.08
N LEU A 376 8.15 -0.52 22.64
CA LEU A 376 9.35 0.27 22.94
C LEU A 376 9.83 0.07 24.37
N ALA A 377 11.13 -0.19 24.52
CA ALA A 377 11.83 -0.21 25.81
C ALA A 377 12.90 0.88 25.89
N SER A 378 12.91 1.63 26.99
CA SER A 378 13.93 2.66 27.27
C SER A 378 15.06 2.13 28.16
N ASN A 379 14.87 0.97 28.79
CA ASN A 379 15.84 0.33 29.68
C ASN A 379 15.64 -1.21 29.73
N GLU A 380 16.59 -1.91 30.33
CA GLU A 380 16.58 -3.39 30.47
C GLU A 380 15.31 -3.91 31.16
N GLY A 381 14.87 -3.26 32.25
CA GLY A 381 13.68 -3.68 32.99
C GLY A 381 12.43 -3.65 32.13
N GLU A 382 12.20 -2.55 31.41
CA GLU A 382 11.10 -2.43 30.45
C GLU A 382 11.20 -3.48 29.33
N ALA A 383 12.40 -3.75 28.82
CA ALA A 383 12.58 -4.77 27.79
C ALA A 383 12.23 -6.19 28.29
N VAL A 384 12.60 -6.52 29.53
CA VAL A 384 12.25 -7.80 30.19
C VAL A 384 10.74 -7.87 30.49
N ASP A 385 10.13 -6.76 30.91
CA ASP A 385 8.69 -6.68 31.14
C ASP A 385 7.90 -6.90 29.83
N LEU A 386 8.39 -6.38 28.70
CA LEU A 386 7.81 -6.64 27.38
C LEU A 386 7.93 -8.12 26.97
N VAL A 387 9.03 -8.80 27.28
CA VAL A 387 9.14 -10.24 27.07
C VAL A 387 8.08 -10.99 27.87
N GLN A 388 7.88 -10.64 29.15
CA GLN A 388 6.84 -11.25 29.97
C GLN A 388 5.44 -10.95 29.43
N MET A 389 5.19 -9.73 28.95
CA MET A 389 3.92 -9.34 28.33
C MET A 389 3.59 -10.23 27.13
N TYR A 390 4.54 -10.48 26.23
CA TYR A 390 4.34 -11.40 25.10
C TYR A 390 4.12 -12.85 25.56
N ALA A 391 4.83 -13.31 26.60
CA ALA A 391 4.60 -14.63 27.19
C ALA A 391 3.18 -14.78 27.76
N ASP A 392 2.71 -13.77 28.48
CA ASP A 392 1.39 -13.75 29.14
C ASP A 392 0.24 -13.71 28.12
N ARG A 393 0.43 -13.03 26.98
CA ARG A 393 -0.53 -13.05 25.86
C ARG A 393 -0.68 -14.43 25.24
N GLY A 394 0.42 -15.19 25.20
CA GLY A 394 0.46 -16.52 24.57
C GLY A 394 0.42 -16.48 23.05
N GLY A 395 0.69 -17.63 22.42
CA GLY A 395 0.71 -17.76 20.95
C GLY A 395 1.97 -17.22 20.27
N TYR A 396 2.82 -16.46 20.99
CA TYR A 396 4.15 -16.08 20.54
C TYR A 396 5.16 -17.19 20.87
N HIS A 397 5.93 -17.61 19.87
CA HIS A 397 6.92 -18.68 20.01
C HIS A 397 8.35 -18.16 20.18
N GLN A 398 8.55 -16.86 19.92
CA GLN A 398 9.86 -16.22 19.86
C GLN A 398 9.72 -14.74 20.20
N ILE A 399 10.77 -14.14 20.77
CA ILE A 399 10.98 -12.69 20.85
C ILE A 399 11.93 -12.26 19.73
N LYS A 400 11.49 -11.28 18.93
CA LYS A 400 12.32 -10.55 17.98
C LYS A 400 12.87 -9.28 18.64
N VAL A 401 14.19 -9.24 18.81
CA VAL A 401 14.91 -8.03 19.23
C VAL A 401 15.28 -7.19 18.00
N TYR A 402 15.07 -5.88 18.06
CA TYR A 402 15.39 -4.94 16.98
C TYR A 402 16.57 -4.02 17.30
N SER A 403 17.02 -3.30 16.27
CA SER A 403 18.32 -2.66 16.19
C SER A 403 18.61 -1.61 17.28
N SER A 404 17.59 -0.94 17.84
CA SER A 404 17.80 0.09 18.86
C SER A 404 17.82 -0.45 20.28
N VAL A 405 17.46 -1.71 20.50
CA VAL A 405 17.69 -2.39 21.79
C VAL A 405 19.20 -2.37 22.07
N LYS A 406 19.61 -2.13 23.32
CA LYS A 406 21.04 -2.20 23.66
C LYS A 406 21.43 -3.66 23.86
N GLY A 407 22.56 -4.08 23.26
CA GLY A 407 23.06 -5.45 23.39
C GLY A 407 23.25 -5.91 24.84
N GLU A 408 23.53 -4.98 25.76
CA GLU A 408 23.66 -5.26 27.20
C GLU A 408 22.37 -5.78 27.86
N TRP A 409 21.19 -5.47 27.30
CA TRP A 409 19.88 -5.93 27.83
C TRP A 409 19.55 -7.36 27.40
N VAL A 410 20.12 -7.81 26.27
CA VAL A 410 19.77 -9.06 25.60
C VAL A 410 19.93 -10.29 26.50
N PRO A 411 21.00 -10.45 27.31
CA PRO A 411 21.12 -11.59 28.22
C PRO A 411 19.92 -11.75 29.18
N ALA A 412 19.43 -10.64 29.73
CA ALA A 412 18.28 -10.67 30.64
C ALA A 412 16.97 -10.97 29.88
N MET A 413 16.79 -10.38 28.69
CA MET A 413 15.65 -10.68 27.82
C MET A 413 15.62 -12.15 27.40
N ALA A 414 16.76 -12.73 27.01
CA ALA A 414 16.87 -14.12 26.60
C ALA A 414 16.60 -15.08 27.74
N ALA A 415 17.17 -14.84 28.93
CA ALA A 415 16.87 -15.64 30.11
C ALA A 415 15.37 -15.65 30.42
N LYS A 416 14.70 -14.49 30.34
CA LYS A 416 13.25 -14.38 30.55
C LYS A 416 12.43 -15.06 29.44
N ALA A 417 12.85 -14.98 28.19
CA ALA A 417 12.18 -15.66 27.08
C ALA A 417 12.28 -17.19 27.23
N HIS A 418 13.48 -17.71 27.51
CA HIS A 418 13.73 -19.13 27.73
C HIS A 418 13.00 -19.68 28.96
N GLU A 419 12.89 -18.90 30.06
CA GLU A 419 12.06 -19.25 31.23
C GLU A 419 10.60 -19.52 30.83
N ASN A 420 10.08 -18.76 29.87
CA ASN A 420 8.73 -18.90 29.33
C ASN A 420 8.64 -19.88 28.13
N GLY A 421 9.73 -20.58 27.79
CA GLY A 421 9.77 -21.52 26.67
C GLY A 421 9.74 -20.87 25.27
N MET A 422 9.98 -19.55 25.20
CA MET A 422 10.10 -18.82 23.93
C MET A 422 11.55 -18.78 23.47
N ARG A 423 11.77 -18.72 22.15
CA ARG A 423 13.09 -18.48 21.53
C ARG A 423 13.41 -16.98 21.50
N VAL A 424 14.66 -16.63 21.20
CA VAL A 424 15.08 -15.27 20.87
C VAL A 424 15.76 -15.25 19.51
N ALA A 425 15.39 -14.29 18.66
CA ALA A 425 16.09 -13.98 17.43
C ALA A 425 16.00 -12.47 17.18
N GLY A 426 16.68 -11.94 16.17
CA GLY A 426 16.72 -10.49 16.07
C GLY A 426 17.36 -9.94 14.83
N HIS A 427 17.27 -8.62 14.73
CA HIS A 427 18.38 -7.88 14.16
C HIS A 427 19.51 -7.92 15.19
N ILE A 428 20.75 -7.81 14.74
CA ILE A 428 21.85 -7.56 15.68
C ILE A 428 21.70 -6.13 16.18
N PRO A 429 21.56 -5.91 17.51
CA PRO A 429 21.59 -4.59 18.10
C PRO A 429 22.71 -3.71 17.55
N ALA A 430 22.43 -2.42 17.41
CA ALA A 430 23.45 -1.46 17.06
C ALA A 430 24.61 -1.57 18.08
N PHE A 431 25.84 -1.49 17.56
CA PHE A 431 27.07 -1.60 18.36
C PHE A 431 27.31 -2.98 18.99
N SER A 432 26.62 -4.02 18.53
CA SER A 432 26.90 -5.43 18.86
C SER A 432 27.27 -6.25 17.62
N THR A 433 27.79 -7.44 17.83
CA THR A 433 28.15 -8.42 16.81
C THR A 433 27.25 -9.65 16.88
N PRO A 434 27.14 -10.44 15.79
CA PRO A 434 26.43 -11.72 15.82
C PRO A 434 26.94 -12.67 16.91
N ASP A 435 28.26 -12.78 17.08
CA ASP A 435 28.87 -13.69 18.07
C ASP A 435 28.47 -13.31 19.50
N GLU A 436 28.49 -12.01 19.83
CA GLU A 436 28.02 -11.52 21.13
C GLU A 436 26.53 -11.83 21.37
N MET A 437 25.68 -11.77 20.34
CA MET A 437 24.25 -12.07 20.48
C MET A 437 23.96 -13.57 20.61
N ILE A 438 24.76 -14.42 19.94
CA ILE A 438 24.72 -15.86 20.15
C ILE A 438 25.12 -16.19 21.60
N GLU A 439 26.21 -15.60 22.09
CA GLU A 439 26.64 -15.77 23.49
C GLU A 439 25.61 -15.21 24.49
N ALA A 440 24.89 -14.15 24.12
CA ALA A 440 23.82 -13.55 24.91
C ALA A 440 22.51 -14.36 24.92
N GLY A 441 22.38 -15.41 24.11
CA GLY A 441 21.25 -16.33 24.13
C GLY A 441 20.28 -16.23 22.94
N TYR A 442 20.70 -15.68 21.80
CA TYR A 442 19.95 -15.86 20.55
C TYR A 442 19.93 -17.34 20.13
N ASP A 443 18.78 -17.79 19.66
CA ASP A 443 18.56 -19.15 19.17
C ASP A 443 18.81 -19.30 17.66
N GLU A 444 18.88 -18.19 16.91
CA GLU A 444 19.11 -18.13 15.45
C GLU A 444 19.54 -16.75 14.95
#